data_AF-A0A5E4B286-F1
#
_entry.id   AF-A0A5E4B286-F1
#
_cell.length_a   1.000
_cell.length_b   1.000
_cell.length_c   1.000
_cell.angle_alpha   90.00
_cell.angle_beta   90.00
_cell.angle_gamma   90.00
#
_symmetry.space_group_name_H-M   'P 1'
#
loop_
_entity.id
_entity.type
_entity.pdbx_description
1 polymer ?
#
loop_
_entity_poly.entity_id
_entity_poly.type
_entity_poly.pdbx_seq_one_letter_code
_entity_poly.pdbx_strand_id
1 'polypeptide(L)'
;MAQCRDLENHHHEKLLEIAINTLEKTAKGEIGNDLPEDVRALFIDKDTVVNAVGASHDIHLLKIDNREDELVTRVNSWCTHLVDKIHKDEIMRNRKRVKEINQYIDHMQNELDNLECVDIVD
;
A
#
# COMPACT_ATOMS: atom_id res chain seq x y z
N MET A 1 -8.10 4.19 7.59
CA MET A 1 -7.32 3.43 8.60
C MET A 1 -7.62 3.81 10.03
N ALA A 2 -8.19 5.00 10.31
CA ALA A 2 -8.85 5.30 11.58
C ALA A 2 -9.77 4.16 12.05
N GLN A 3 -10.66 3.65 11.18
CA GLN A 3 -11.52 2.51 11.50
C GLN A 3 -10.78 1.24 11.94
N CYS A 4 -9.60 0.95 11.39
CA CYS A 4 -8.82 -0.23 11.81
C CYS A 4 -8.22 -0.03 13.20
N ARG A 5 -7.71 1.18 13.49
CA ARG A 5 -7.23 1.52 14.84
C ARG A 5 -8.38 1.51 15.84
N ASP A 6 -9.55 2.05 15.48
CA ASP A 6 -10.73 2.04 16.35
C ASP A 6 -11.21 0.61 16.67
N LEU A 7 -11.21 -0.28 15.67
CA LEU A 7 -11.52 -1.69 15.86
C LEU A 7 -10.50 -2.41 16.74
N GLU A 8 -9.20 -2.09 16.56
CA GLU A 8 -8.14 -2.64 17.40
C GLU A 8 -8.22 -2.12 18.84
N ASN A 9 -8.56 -0.85 19.05
CA ASN A 9 -8.82 -0.30 20.39
C ASN A 9 -9.97 -1.03 21.08
N HIS A 10 -11.09 -1.23 20.37
CA HIS A 10 -12.22 -1.98 20.90
C HIS A 10 -11.88 -3.46 21.17
N HIS A 11 -11.04 -4.06 20.33
CA HIS A 11 -10.52 -5.40 20.54
C HIS A 11 -9.69 -5.46 21.83
N HIS A 12 -8.76 -4.52 22.01
CA HIS A 12 -7.91 -4.43 23.19
C HIS A 12 -8.72 -4.25 24.47
N GLU A 13 -9.68 -3.31 24.49
CA GLU A 13 -10.56 -3.07 25.65
C GLU A 13 -11.31 -4.34 26.07
N LYS A 14 -11.95 -5.03 25.11
CA LYS A 14 -12.69 -6.26 25.38
C LYS A 14 -11.79 -7.42 25.78
N LEU A 15 -10.63 -7.56 25.13
CA LEU A 15 -9.68 -8.63 25.45
C LEU A 15 -9.13 -8.44 26.86
N LEU A 16 -8.82 -7.20 27.23
CA LEU A 16 -8.36 -6.87 28.57
C LEU A 16 -9.45 -7.16 29.61
N GLU A 17 -10.70 -6.76 29.37
CA GLU A 17 -11.84 -7.08 30.24
C GLU A 17 -11.97 -8.60 30.45
N ILE A 18 -11.93 -9.39 29.37
CA ILE A 18 -12.00 -10.85 29.44
C ILE A 18 -10.80 -11.42 30.19
N ALA A 19 -9.59 -10.93 29.93
CA ALA A 19 -8.37 -11.42 30.56
C ALA A 19 -8.35 -11.16 32.07
N ILE A 20 -8.81 -9.98 32.51
CA ILE A 20 -8.96 -9.65 33.94
C ILE A 20 -10.03 -10.53 34.60
N ASN A 21 -11.19 -10.71 33.95
CA ASN A 21 -12.21 -11.62 34.46
C ASN A 21 -11.70 -13.07 34.58
N THR A 22 -10.89 -13.53 33.63
CA THR A 22 -10.24 -14.85 33.68
C THR A 22 -9.22 -14.93 34.81
N LEU A 23 -8.40 -13.89 35.02
CA LEU A 23 -7.46 -13.82 36.15
C LEU A 23 -8.20 -14.01 37.49
N GLU A 24 -9.31 -13.30 37.70
CA GLU A 24 -10.11 -13.39 38.92
C GLU A 24 -10.66 -14.80 39.15
N LYS A 25 -11.15 -15.46 38.08
CA LYS A 25 -11.66 -16.84 38.17
C LYS A 25 -10.55 -17.85 38.44
N THR A 26 -9.38 -17.67 37.83
CA THR A 26 -8.18 -18.48 38.12
C THR A 26 -7.76 -18.32 39.59
N ALA A 27 -7.75 -17.10 40.13
CA ALA A 27 -7.42 -16.83 41.53
C ALA A 27 -8.40 -17.47 42.52
N LYS A 28 -9.68 -17.63 42.13
CA LYS A 28 -10.71 -18.34 42.91
C LYS A 28 -10.66 -19.87 42.75
N GLY A 29 -9.79 -20.39 41.89
CA GLY A 29 -9.73 -21.81 41.56
C GLY A 29 -10.94 -22.32 40.76
N GLU A 30 -11.71 -21.42 40.14
CA GLU A 30 -12.88 -21.76 39.33
C GLU A 30 -12.49 -22.30 37.94
N ILE A 31 -11.29 -21.93 37.49
CA ILE A 31 -10.67 -22.47 36.28
C ILE A 31 -9.76 -23.60 36.74
N GLY A 32 -10.17 -24.85 36.51
CA GLY A 32 -9.46 -26.03 36.95
C GLY A 32 -8.01 -26.10 36.45
N ASN A 33 -7.25 -27.08 36.95
CA ASN A 33 -5.84 -27.33 36.60
C ASN A 33 -5.57 -27.65 35.11
N ASP A 34 -6.56 -27.53 34.24
CA ASP A 34 -6.50 -27.88 32.81
C ASP A 34 -5.82 -26.82 31.94
N LEU A 35 -5.46 -25.66 32.50
CA LEU A 35 -4.68 -24.67 31.78
C LEU A 35 -3.22 -25.16 31.59
N PRO A 36 -2.68 -25.07 30.36
CA PRO A 36 -1.26 -25.21 30.09
C PRO A 36 -0.42 -24.24 30.94
N GLU A 37 0.81 -24.63 31.28
CA GLU A 37 1.67 -23.90 32.21
C GLU A 37 2.04 -22.49 31.72
N ASP A 38 2.32 -22.38 30.43
CA ASP A 38 2.57 -21.11 29.73
C ASP A 38 1.36 -20.17 29.78
N VAL A 39 0.15 -20.71 29.68
CA VAL A 39 -1.08 -19.90 29.81
C VAL A 39 -1.32 -19.52 31.27
N ARG A 40 -1.05 -20.42 32.22
CA ARG A 40 -1.15 -20.15 33.66
C ARG A 40 -0.20 -19.02 34.08
N ALA A 41 1.00 -19.00 33.50
CA ALA A 41 2.01 -17.98 33.76
C ALA A 41 1.54 -16.57 33.38
N LEU A 42 0.61 -16.43 32.43
CA LEU A 42 0.03 -15.13 32.08
C LEU A 42 -0.92 -14.61 33.16
N PHE A 43 -1.53 -15.48 33.97
CA PHE A 43 -2.55 -15.14 34.97
C PHE A 43 -2.02 -15.22 36.42
N ILE A 44 -0.72 -14.94 36.62
CA ILE A 44 -0.13 -14.92 37.97
C ILE A 44 -0.59 -13.68 38.74
N ASP A 45 -0.59 -12.53 38.09
CA ASP A 45 -0.96 -11.25 38.66
C ASP A 45 -1.50 -10.30 37.58
N LYS A 46 -2.10 -9.20 38.04
CA LYS A 46 -2.74 -8.21 37.16
C LYS A 46 -1.75 -7.53 36.22
N ASP A 47 -0.56 -7.18 36.71
CA ASP A 47 0.42 -6.44 35.93
C ASP A 47 0.94 -7.31 34.78
N THR A 48 1.17 -8.61 35.04
CA THR A 48 1.55 -9.57 34.01
C THR A 48 0.50 -9.66 32.89
N VAL A 49 -0.79 -9.80 33.23
CA VAL A 49 -1.89 -9.84 32.23
C VAL A 49 -1.96 -8.54 31.44
N VAL A 50 -1.98 -7.40 32.12
CA VAL A 50 -2.11 -6.07 31.50
C VAL A 50 -0.94 -5.82 30.55
N ASN A 51 0.28 -6.15 30.97
CA ASN A 51 1.48 -5.97 30.14
C ASN A 51 1.47 -6.90 28.92
N ALA A 52 1.04 -8.16 29.06
CA ALA A 52 0.96 -9.09 27.93
C ALA A 52 -0.09 -8.65 26.90
N VAL A 53 -1.28 -8.26 27.35
CA VAL A 53 -2.36 -7.76 26.47
C VAL A 53 -1.99 -6.41 25.85
N GLY A 54 -1.33 -5.53 26.60
CA GLY A 54 -0.79 -4.26 26.10
C GLY A 54 0.26 -4.47 25.02
N ALA A 55 1.23 -5.36 25.23
CA ALA A 55 2.24 -5.68 24.22
C ALA A 55 1.61 -6.28 22.95
N SER A 56 0.57 -7.11 23.07
CA SER A 56 -0.18 -7.61 21.92
C SER A 56 -0.84 -6.49 21.13
N HIS A 57 -1.44 -5.52 21.83
CA HIS A 57 -2.08 -4.35 21.23
C HIS A 57 -1.07 -3.46 20.50
N ASP A 58 0.08 -3.18 21.11
CA ASP A 58 1.15 -2.41 20.48
C ASP A 58 1.64 -3.07 19.18
N ILE A 59 1.79 -4.40 19.19
CA ILE A 59 2.16 -5.18 17.99
C ILE A 59 1.09 -5.08 16.90
N HIS A 60 -0.19 -5.13 17.27
CA HIS A 60 -1.29 -5.01 16.31
C HIS A 60 -1.33 -3.61 15.68
N LEU A 61 -1.21 -2.55 16.49
CA LEU A 61 -1.12 -1.18 16.00
C LEU A 61 0.06 -0.99 15.06
N LEU A 62 1.24 -1.51 15.43
CA LEU A 62 2.42 -1.46 14.55
C LEU A 62 2.18 -2.13 13.20
N LYS A 63 1.48 -3.27 13.17
CA LYS A 63 1.12 -3.94 11.91
C LYS A 63 0.15 -3.12 11.07
N ILE A 64 -0.82 -2.45 11.72
CA ILE A 64 -1.78 -1.56 11.05
C ILE A 64 -1.04 -0.36 10.44
N ASP A 65 -0.15 0.27 11.21
CA ASP A 65 0.62 1.44 10.80
C ASP A 65 1.57 1.13 9.64
N ASN A 66 2.33 0.03 9.74
CA ASN A 66 3.21 -0.41 8.65
C ASN A 66 2.40 -0.67 7.36
N ARG A 67 1.21 -1.25 7.50
CA ARG A 67 0.35 -1.49 6.34
C ARG A 67 -0.21 -0.19 5.76
N GLU A 68 -0.50 0.80 6.60
CA GLU A 68 -0.88 2.15 6.18
C GLU A 68 0.20 2.77 5.30
N ASP A 69 1.41 2.81 5.83
CA ASP A 69 2.56 3.42 5.18
C ASP A 69 2.87 2.74 3.85
N GLU A 70 2.83 1.40 3.80
CA GLU A 70 3.00 0.64 2.56
C GLU A 70 1.97 1.03 1.50
N LEU A 71 0.68 1.07 1.86
CA LEU A 71 -0.39 1.34 0.92
C LEU A 71 -0.31 2.78 0.38
N VAL A 72 -0.12 3.76 1.27
CA VAL A 72 0.02 5.17 0.91
C VAL A 72 1.23 5.37 0.01
N THR A 73 2.39 4.82 0.39
CA THR A 73 3.63 4.91 -0.39
C THR A 73 3.45 4.31 -1.79
N ARG A 74 2.85 3.12 -1.88
CA ARG A 74 2.65 2.43 -3.17
C ARG A 74 1.68 3.17 -4.09
N VAL A 75 0.56 3.67 -3.56
CA VAL A 75 -0.42 4.42 -4.35
C VAL A 75 0.18 5.72 -4.89
N ASN A 76 0.92 6.46 -4.06
CA ASN A 76 1.57 7.68 -4.48
C ASN A 76 2.65 7.42 -5.54
N SER A 77 3.52 6.43 -5.31
CA SER A 77 4.54 6.03 -6.30
C SER A 77 3.91 5.61 -7.62
N TRP A 78 2.84 4.79 -7.58
CA TRP A 78 2.13 4.38 -8.78
C TRP A 78 1.53 5.58 -9.54
N CYS A 79 0.90 6.52 -8.82
CA CYS A 79 0.35 7.72 -9.42
C CYS A 79 1.42 8.57 -10.11
N THR A 80 2.54 8.84 -9.44
CA THR A 80 3.68 9.57 -10.01
C THR A 80 4.20 8.88 -11.27
N HIS A 81 4.42 7.57 -11.21
CA HIS A 81 4.90 6.81 -12.37
C HIS A 81 3.92 6.81 -13.53
N LEU A 82 2.61 6.75 -13.25
CA LEU A 82 1.58 6.81 -14.28
C LEU A 82 1.58 8.17 -14.99
N VAL A 83 1.63 9.26 -14.23
CA VAL A 83 1.67 10.62 -14.78
C VAL A 83 2.93 10.84 -15.62
N ASP A 84 4.09 10.42 -15.11
CA ASP A 84 5.36 10.51 -15.85
C ASP A 84 5.33 9.71 -17.15
N LYS A 85 4.72 8.52 -17.12
CA LYS A 85 4.55 7.70 -18.32
C LYS A 85 3.67 8.40 -19.34
N ILE A 86 2.51 8.92 -18.93
CA ILE A 86 1.60 9.65 -19.83
C ILE A 86 2.31 10.84 -20.47
N HIS A 87 3.05 11.64 -19.70
CA HIS A 87 3.81 12.76 -20.25
C HIS A 87 4.85 12.32 -21.28
N LYS A 88 5.63 11.27 -20.99
CA LYS A 88 6.63 10.74 -21.92
C LYS A 88 5.98 10.21 -23.19
N ASP A 89 4.90 9.45 -23.05
CA ASP A 89 4.18 8.85 -24.18
C ASP A 89 3.60 9.96 -25.08
N GLU A 90 3.04 11.03 -24.51
CA GLU A 90 2.52 12.16 -25.28
C GLU A 90 3.61 12.97 -26.00
N ILE A 91 4.74 13.21 -25.35
CA ILE A 91 5.90 13.85 -25.99
C ILE A 91 6.37 13.00 -27.18
N MET A 92 6.47 11.68 -26.99
CA MET A 92 6.91 10.76 -28.05
C MET A 92 5.90 10.70 -29.19
N ARG A 93 4.59 10.64 -28.89
CA ARG A 93 3.53 10.67 -29.89
C ARG A 93 3.59 11.94 -30.72
N ASN A 94 3.72 13.11 -30.08
CA ASN A 94 3.83 14.39 -30.77
C ASN A 94 5.09 14.45 -31.66
N ARG A 95 6.25 14.07 -31.14
CA ARG A 95 7.51 14.03 -31.90
C ARG A 95 7.42 13.11 -33.11
N LYS A 96 6.79 11.93 -32.96
CA LYS A 96 6.55 11.01 -34.08
C LYS A 96 5.68 11.68 -35.13
N ARG A 97 4.60 12.35 -34.72
CA ARG A 97 3.70 13.04 -35.66
C ARG A 97 4.38 14.18 -36.41
N VAL A 98 5.20 14.99 -35.73
CA VAL A 98 6.00 16.04 -36.37
C VAL A 98 6.98 15.44 -37.38
N LYS A 99 7.64 14.34 -37.03
CA LYS A 99 8.56 13.64 -37.94
C LYS A 99 7.82 13.13 -39.19
N GLU A 100 6.65 12.51 -39.03
CA GLU A 100 5.82 12.04 -40.15
C GLU A 100 5.44 13.20 -41.10
N ILE A 101 5.06 14.35 -40.54
CA ILE A 101 4.72 15.54 -41.34
C ILE A 101 5.93 16.03 -42.13
N ASN A 102 7.10 16.17 -41.48
CA ASN A 102 8.32 16.62 -42.17
C ASN A 102 8.73 15.63 -43.28
N GLN A 103 8.70 14.32 -43.00
CA GLN A 103 9.00 13.30 -43.99
C GLN A 103 8.06 13.35 -45.20
N TYR A 104 6.78 13.63 -44.97
CA TYR A 104 5.82 13.79 -46.06
C TYR A 104 6.10 15.05 -46.89
N ILE A 105 6.44 16.18 -46.25
CA ILE A 105 6.83 17.40 -46.95
C ILE A 105 8.07 17.15 -47.81
N ASP A 106 9.12 16.56 -47.23
CA ASP A 106 10.34 16.22 -47.95
C ASP A 106 10.05 15.30 -49.15
N HIS A 107 9.19 14.29 -48.98
CA HIS A 107 8.79 13.40 -50.06
C HIS A 107 8.08 14.17 -51.18
N MET A 108 7.09 15.01 -50.85
CA MET A 108 6.35 15.80 -51.83
C MET A 108 7.24 16.79 -52.59
N GLN A 109 8.22 17.40 -51.91
CA GLN A 109 9.19 18.29 -52.55
C GLN A 109 10.07 17.53 -53.55
N ASN A 110 10.59 16.36 -53.16
CA ASN A 110 11.37 15.52 -54.08
C ASN A 110 10.56 15.09 -55.31
N GLU A 111 9.28 14.72 -55.14
CA GLU A 111 8.40 14.38 -56.27
C GLU A 111 8.20 15.57 -57.22
N LEU A 112 8.07 16.79 -56.69
CA LEU A 112 7.92 18.01 -57.49
C LEU A 112 9.21 18.33 -58.26
N ASP A 113 10.37 18.30 -57.59
CA ASP A 113 11.68 18.55 -58.21
C ASP A 113 11.97 17.54 -59.34
N ASN A 114 11.54 16.28 -59.16
CA ASN A 114 11.68 15.25 -60.19
C ASN A 114 10.79 15.50 -61.41
N LEU A 115 9.59 16.08 -61.24
CA LEU A 115 8.71 16.44 -62.36
C LEU A 115 9.28 17.63 -63.15
N GLU A 116 9.77 18.67 -62.46
CA GLU A 116 10.38 19.84 -63.12
C GLU A 116 11.65 19.45 -63.91
N CYS A 117 12.37 18.40 -63.50
CA CYS A 117 13.53 17.89 -64.23
C CYS A 117 13.15 17.18 -65.54
N VAL A 118 11.98 16.54 -65.63
CA VAL A 118 11.51 15.87 -66.85
C VAL A 118 11.16 16.88 -67.94
N ASP A 119 10.55 18.01 -67.58
CA ASP A 119 10.13 19.04 -68.54
C ASP A 119 11.28 19.88 -69.12
N ILE A 120 12.51 19.77 -68.59
CA ILE A 120 13.70 20.49 -69.08
C ILE A 120 14.51 19.65 -70.09
N VAL A 121 14.23 18.35 -70.21
CA VAL A 121 15.02 17.42 -71.05
C VAL A 121 14.34 17.09 -72.39
N ASP A 122 13.11 17.54 -72.62
CA ASP A 122 12.40 17.53 -73.92
C ASP A 122 12.48 18.90 -74.65
#